data_AF-A0A7L0KJ13-F1
#
_entry.id   AF-A0A7L0KJ13-F1
#
_cell.length_a   1.000
_cell.length_b   1.000
_cell.length_c   1.000
_cell.angle_alpha   90.00
_cell.angle_beta   90.00
_cell.angle_gamma   90.00
#
_symmetry.space_group_name_H-M   'P 1'
#
loop_
_entity.id
_entity.type
_entity.pdbx_description
1 polymer ?
#
loop_
_entity_poly.entity_id
_entity_poly.type
_entity_poly.pdbx_seq_one_letter_code
_entity_poly.pdbx_strand_id
1 'polypeptide(L)'
;PPRPPPYPHRVLLHRVPAAGCEIIHPPRDGGIRYRGLTPEEVQSVRFLPFDYEIEYVCRPDREIVGPKVRKCQRNGTWTAMGHPSRCLRTCPKMHLSLENGQAVARAMERVPVEGTWTEYSCNPGFRLLGSARSNCTKLGRWSTPKPVCE
;
A
#
# COMPACT_ATOMS: atom_id res chain seq x y z
N PRO A 1 -49.39 -12.08 -53.66
CA PRO A 1 -49.79 -11.58 -52.32
C PRO A 1 -49.70 -12.70 -51.27
N PRO A 2 -48.96 -12.59 -50.14
CA PRO A 2 -49.21 -11.59 -49.08
C PRO A 2 -48.02 -11.15 -48.16
N ARG A 3 -48.24 -10.06 -47.41
CA ARG A 3 -47.86 -9.75 -46.00
C ARG A 3 -46.41 -9.38 -45.55
N PRO A 4 -46.27 -8.61 -44.44
CA PRO A 4 -45.46 -7.37 -44.33
C PRO A 4 -44.22 -7.57 -43.38
N PRO A 5 -43.49 -6.51 -42.93
CA PRO A 5 -42.07 -6.58 -42.56
C PRO A 5 -41.83 -7.03 -41.10
N PRO A 6 -40.57 -7.33 -40.74
CA PRO A 6 -40.10 -7.15 -39.38
C PRO A 6 -38.98 -6.11 -39.34
N TYR A 7 -39.24 -4.96 -38.73
CA TYR A 7 -38.24 -4.28 -37.91
C TYR A 7 -38.42 -4.82 -36.48
N PRO A 8 -37.37 -4.91 -35.62
CA PRO A 8 -36.53 -3.73 -35.38
C PRO A 8 -35.06 -3.95 -34.97
N HIS A 9 -34.37 -2.81 -34.91
CA HIS A 9 -33.19 -2.50 -34.10
C HIS A 9 -32.03 -3.50 -34.08
N ARG A 10 -30.99 -3.18 -34.87
CA ARG A 10 -29.66 -3.16 -34.29
C ARG A 10 -29.17 -1.72 -34.30
N VAL A 11 -29.51 -1.02 -33.21
CA VAL A 11 -28.67 0.08 -32.73
C VAL A 11 -27.24 -0.46 -32.79
N LEU A 12 -26.40 0.14 -33.62
CA LEU A 12 -24.96 0.00 -33.48
C LEU A 12 -24.71 0.31 -32.02
N LEU A 13 -24.43 -0.73 -31.22
CA LEU A 13 -23.91 -0.57 -29.88
C LEU A 13 -22.68 0.30 -30.09
N HIS A 14 -22.82 1.60 -29.84
CA HIS A 14 -21.70 2.46 -29.63
C HIS A 14 -20.84 1.69 -28.64
N ARG A 15 -19.65 1.30 -29.11
CA ARG A 15 -18.56 0.86 -28.25
C ARG A 15 -18.40 2.02 -27.28
N VAL A 16 -19.07 1.96 -26.13
CA VAL A 16 -18.84 2.87 -25.04
C VAL A 16 -17.34 2.71 -24.81
N PRO A 17 -16.50 3.74 -25.03
CA PRO A 17 -15.13 3.62 -24.57
C PRO A 17 -15.25 3.29 -23.09
N ALA A 18 -14.54 2.28 -22.61
CA ALA A 18 -14.42 2.04 -21.19
C ALA A 18 -13.91 3.33 -20.53
N ALA A 19 -14.83 4.20 -20.11
CA ALA A 19 -14.55 5.60 -19.82
C ALA A 19 -14.14 5.68 -18.35
N GLY A 20 -12.92 5.24 -18.07
CA GLY A 20 -12.44 5.14 -16.71
C GLY A 20 -11.26 4.19 -16.56
N CYS A 21 -10.91 3.92 -15.32
CA CYS A 21 -9.85 3.00 -14.95
C CYS A 21 -10.46 1.70 -14.45
N GLU A 22 -9.86 0.56 -14.80
CA GLU A 22 -10.28 -0.73 -14.25
C GLU A 22 -10.21 -0.70 -12.72
N ILE A 23 -11.21 -1.27 -12.06
CA ILE A 23 -11.23 -1.31 -10.60
C ILE A 23 -10.01 -2.09 -10.07
N ILE A 24 -9.30 -1.49 -9.11
CA ILE A 24 -8.23 -2.20 -8.39
C ILE A 24 -8.90 -2.96 -7.26
N HIS A 25 -8.76 -4.28 -7.19
CA HIS A 25 -9.32 -5.06 -6.08
C HIS A 25 -8.50 -4.94 -4.78
N PRO A 26 -9.15 -5.09 -3.60
CA PRO A 26 -8.48 -4.98 -2.30
C PRO A 26 -7.29 -5.94 -2.13
N PRO A 27 -6.17 -5.49 -1.52
CA PRO A 27 -5.04 -6.36 -1.21
C PRO A 27 -5.35 -7.31 -0.03
N ARG A 28 -4.70 -8.49 0.02
CA ARG A 28 -4.94 -9.50 1.08
C ARG A 28 -4.74 -8.99 2.52
N ASP A 29 -3.75 -8.12 2.72
CA ASP A 29 -3.36 -7.59 4.03
C ASP A 29 -4.00 -6.23 4.37
N GLY A 30 -5.00 -5.80 3.57
CA GLY A 30 -5.65 -4.52 3.72
C GLY A 30 -7.01 -4.47 3.03
N GLY A 31 -7.42 -3.26 2.69
CA GLY A 31 -8.65 -2.92 2.02
C GLY A 31 -8.44 -1.72 1.10
N ILE A 32 -9.46 -1.42 0.32
CA ILE A 32 -9.53 -0.18 -0.45
C ILE A 32 -10.85 0.49 -0.12
N ARG A 33 -10.79 1.79 0.17
CA ARG A 33 -11.97 2.61 0.39
C ARG A 33 -12.40 3.22 -0.93
N TYR A 34 -13.56 2.80 -1.41
CA TYR A 34 -14.24 3.35 -2.58
C TYR A 34 -15.29 4.34 -2.09
N ARG A 35 -15.10 5.63 -2.39
CA ARG A 35 -16.01 6.67 -1.93
C ARG A 35 -17.33 6.58 -2.70
N GLY A 36 -18.43 6.41 -1.97
CA GLY A 36 -19.78 6.40 -2.55
C GLY A 36 -20.15 5.11 -3.29
N LEU A 37 -19.45 4.00 -3.03
CA LEU A 37 -19.83 2.67 -3.49
C LEU A 37 -20.03 1.74 -2.29
N THR A 38 -21.05 0.90 -2.38
CA THR A 38 -21.33 -0.22 -1.48
C THR A 38 -20.43 -1.43 -1.80
N PRO A 39 -20.26 -2.38 -0.86
CA PRO A 39 -19.52 -3.61 -1.12
C PRO A 39 -20.04 -4.41 -2.32
N GLU A 40 -21.35 -4.41 -2.54
CA GLU A 40 -22.01 -5.11 -3.65
C GLU A 40 -21.71 -4.42 -4.99
N GLU A 41 -21.78 -3.08 -5.02
CA GLU A 41 -21.43 -2.30 -6.21
C GLU A 41 -19.97 -2.50 -6.60
N VAL A 42 -19.05 -2.55 -5.63
CA VAL A 42 -17.60 -2.80 -5.84
C VAL A 42 -17.36 -4.15 -6.53
N GLN A 43 -18.20 -5.16 -6.31
CA GLN A 43 -18.07 -6.47 -6.97
C GLN A 43 -18.60 -6.46 -8.41
N SER A 44 -19.55 -5.58 -8.72
CA SER A 44 -20.21 -5.51 -10.02
C SER A 44 -19.57 -4.51 -10.99
N VAL A 45 -18.96 -3.44 -10.45
CA VAL A 45 -18.40 -2.36 -11.25
C VAL A 45 -17.04 -2.76 -11.82
N ARG A 46 -16.88 -2.58 -13.14
CA ARG A 46 -15.63 -2.90 -13.83
C ARG A 46 -14.70 -1.68 -13.97
N PHE A 47 -15.27 -0.49 -14.15
CA PHE A 47 -14.53 0.75 -14.39
C PHE A 47 -14.99 1.86 -13.44
N LEU A 48 -14.02 2.60 -12.89
CA LEU A 48 -14.24 3.78 -12.08
C LEU A 48 -14.01 5.04 -12.93
N PRO A 49 -14.83 6.09 -12.77
CA PRO A 49 -14.78 7.26 -13.65
C PRO A 49 -13.45 8.02 -13.53
N PHE A 50 -13.15 8.86 -14.51
CA PHE A 50 -12.01 9.77 -14.41
C PHE A 50 -12.10 10.65 -13.17
N ASP A 51 -10.93 11.01 -12.64
CA ASP A 51 -10.76 11.74 -11.40
C ASP A 51 -11.25 11.02 -10.14
N TYR A 52 -11.80 9.80 -10.23
CA TYR A 52 -12.16 8.99 -9.08
C TYR A 52 -10.92 8.64 -8.25
N GLU A 53 -11.04 8.72 -6.93
CA GLU A 53 -9.96 8.41 -6.00
C GLU A 53 -10.28 7.20 -5.15
N ILE A 54 -9.29 6.35 -4.96
CA ILE A 54 -9.31 5.24 -4.03
C ILE A 54 -8.22 5.43 -2.98
N GLU A 55 -8.52 5.01 -1.75
CA GLU A 55 -7.56 5.05 -0.65
C GLU A 55 -7.30 3.63 -0.14
N TYR A 56 -6.03 3.23 -0.10
CA TYR A 56 -5.63 1.99 0.55
C TYR A 56 -5.74 2.12 2.07
N VAL A 57 -6.33 1.10 2.68
CA VAL A 57 -6.50 1.00 4.13
C VAL A 57 -5.81 -0.26 4.60
N CYS A 58 -4.89 -0.15 5.54
CA CYS A 58 -4.23 -1.32 6.11
C CYS A 58 -4.99 -1.85 7.33
N ARG A 59 -4.86 -3.14 7.61
CA ARG A 59 -5.28 -3.73 8.88
C ARG A 59 -4.50 -3.08 10.05
N PRO A 60 -4.99 -3.21 11.30
CA PRO A 60 -4.23 -2.79 12.47
C PRO A 60 -2.79 -3.31 12.48
N ASP A 61 -1.89 -2.55 13.11
CA ASP A 61 -0.46 -2.85 13.27
C ASP A 61 0.33 -2.91 11.95
N ARG A 62 -0.22 -2.32 10.88
CA ARG A 62 0.42 -2.22 9.58
C ARG A 62 0.41 -0.78 9.08
N GLU A 63 1.45 -0.43 8.35
CA GLU A 63 1.59 0.85 7.68
C GLU A 63 1.58 0.64 6.16
N ILE A 64 1.01 1.62 5.44
CA ILE A 64 1.05 1.66 3.99
C ILE A 64 2.43 2.14 3.50
N VAL A 65 3.09 1.32 2.71
CA VAL A 65 4.32 1.68 1.98
C VAL A 65 3.98 1.84 0.51
N GLY A 66 4.37 2.99 -0.07
CA GLY A 66 4.00 3.40 -1.42
C GLY A 66 2.75 4.31 -1.45
N PRO A 67 2.15 4.52 -2.64
CA PRO A 67 1.03 5.44 -2.80
C PRO A 67 -0.20 5.02 -1.97
N LYS A 68 -0.61 5.86 -1.03
CA LYS A 68 -1.81 5.63 -0.21
C LYS A 68 -3.10 5.91 -0.98
N VAL A 69 -3.09 6.92 -1.84
CA VAL A 69 -4.23 7.32 -2.67
C VAL A 69 -3.85 7.13 -4.14
N ARG A 70 -4.78 6.58 -4.91
CA ARG A 70 -4.68 6.52 -6.38
C ARG A 70 -5.85 7.25 -6.99
N LYS A 71 -5.57 8.00 -8.04
CA LYS A 71 -6.55 8.77 -8.80
C LYS A 71 -6.65 8.22 -10.22
N CYS A 72 -7.85 8.04 -10.74
CA CYS A 72 -8.08 7.62 -12.11
C CYS A 72 -7.80 8.79 -13.07
N GLN A 73 -6.90 8.59 -14.03
CA GLN A 73 -6.49 9.60 -14.99
C GLN A 73 -7.25 9.46 -16.32
N ARG A 74 -7.33 10.54 -17.10
CA ARG A 74 -8.06 10.57 -18.39
C ARG A 74 -7.52 9.59 -19.44
N ASN A 75 -6.29 9.12 -19.28
CA ASN A 75 -5.69 8.08 -20.12
C ASN A 75 -6.13 6.66 -19.73
N GLY A 76 -7.04 6.50 -18.76
CA GLY A 76 -7.54 5.21 -18.30
C GLY A 76 -6.63 4.48 -17.31
N THR A 77 -5.56 5.12 -16.83
CA THR A 77 -4.66 4.52 -15.83
C THR A 77 -4.78 5.20 -14.46
N TRP A 78 -4.48 4.45 -13.41
CA TRP A 78 -4.35 5.04 -12.08
C TRP A 78 -3.02 5.79 -11.93
N THR A 79 -2.98 6.80 -11.05
CA THR A 79 -1.71 7.44 -10.68
C THR A 79 -0.74 6.44 -10.04
N ALA A 80 0.56 6.65 -10.27
CA ALA A 80 1.66 5.91 -9.65
C ALA A 80 1.61 4.37 -9.83
N MET A 81 1.15 3.87 -10.98
CA MET A 81 1.11 2.41 -11.27
C MET A 81 2.49 1.72 -11.19
N GLY A 82 3.58 2.45 -11.41
CA GLY A 82 4.94 1.92 -11.25
C GLY A 82 5.40 1.69 -9.80
N HIS A 83 4.64 2.15 -8.81
CA HIS A 83 5.00 2.02 -7.39
C HIS A 83 3.96 1.18 -6.66
N PRO A 84 4.27 -0.06 -6.22
CA PRO A 84 3.30 -0.92 -5.56
C PRO A 84 2.95 -0.39 -4.16
N SER A 85 1.66 -0.44 -3.83
CA SER A 85 1.13 -0.11 -2.51
C SER A 85 1.06 -1.38 -1.66
N ARG A 86 1.73 -1.42 -0.50
CA ARG A 86 1.83 -2.61 0.36
C ARG A 86 1.55 -2.27 1.82
N CYS A 87 0.78 -3.11 2.49
CA CYS A 87 0.56 -3.01 3.94
C CYS A 87 1.55 -3.87 4.70
N LEU A 88 2.58 -3.26 5.28
CA LEU A 88 3.65 -3.96 5.99
C LEU A 88 3.47 -3.83 7.50
N ARG A 89 3.79 -4.88 8.26
CA ARG A 89 3.73 -4.83 9.73
C ARG A 89 4.73 -3.83 10.26
N THR A 90 4.32 -3.07 11.29
CA THR A 90 5.19 -2.13 11.98
C THR A 90 5.99 -2.83 13.08
N CYS A 91 7.15 -2.26 13.43
CA CYS A 91 7.95 -2.68 14.57
C CYS A 91 8.03 -1.60 15.66
N PRO A 92 8.39 -1.97 16.90
CA PRO A 92 8.57 -1.00 17.98
C PRO A 92 9.63 0.07 17.66
N LYS A 93 9.31 1.34 17.89
CA LYS A 93 10.23 2.47 17.63
C LYS A 93 11.42 2.54 18.60
N MET A 94 11.42 1.77 19.70
CA MET A 94 12.47 1.81 20.72
C MET A 94 13.89 1.50 20.18
N HIS A 95 13.96 0.73 19.08
CA HIS A 95 15.18 0.36 18.38
C HIS A 95 15.73 1.48 17.48
N LEU A 96 15.02 2.61 17.36
CA LEU A 96 15.46 3.77 16.59
C LEU A 96 16.27 4.77 17.43
N SER A 97 16.57 4.43 18.67
CA SER A 97 17.40 5.21 19.58
C SER A 97 18.33 4.28 20.34
N LEU A 98 19.49 4.78 20.76
CA LEU A 98 20.43 4.06 21.60
C LEU A 98 21.05 5.03 22.59
N GLU A 99 21.05 4.69 23.86
CA GLU A 99 21.71 5.48 24.89
C GLU A 99 23.22 5.31 24.77
N ASN A 100 24.00 6.39 24.97
CA ASN A 100 25.45 6.41 24.79
C ASN A 100 25.91 5.89 23.42
N GLY A 101 25.08 6.06 22.39
CA GLY A 101 25.36 5.61 21.05
C GLY A 101 24.39 6.20 20.03
N GLN A 102 24.41 5.63 18.84
CA GLN A 102 23.60 6.02 17.70
C GLN A 102 22.90 4.80 17.12
N ALA A 103 21.68 5.00 16.64
CA ALA A 103 20.89 4.00 15.96
C ALA A 103 20.51 4.55 14.58
N VAL A 104 21.05 3.95 13.51
CA VAL A 104 20.83 4.40 12.13
C VAL A 104 19.90 3.42 11.44
N ALA A 105 18.64 3.83 11.27
CA ALA A 105 17.64 3.04 10.54
C ALA A 105 17.76 3.25 9.02
N ARG A 106 17.58 2.16 8.27
CA ARG A 106 17.63 2.11 6.81
C ARG A 106 16.38 1.41 6.28
N ALA A 107 16.00 1.74 5.04
CA ALA A 107 14.74 1.28 4.45
C ALA A 107 13.52 1.61 5.33
N MET A 108 13.48 2.85 5.82
CA MET A 108 12.41 3.41 6.64
C MET A 108 12.00 4.77 6.08
N GLU A 109 10.72 4.94 5.74
CA GLU A 109 10.19 6.24 5.29
C GLU A 109 9.66 7.07 6.47
N ARG A 110 8.79 6.49 7.30
CA ARG A 110 8.14 7.18 8.43
C ARG A 110 8.22 6.39 9.74
N VAL A 111 7.92 5.10 9.67
CA VAL A 111 7.90 4.18 10.79
C VAL A 111 8.63 2.89 10.39
N PRO A 112 9.23 2.16 11.34
CA PRO A 112 9.92 0.92 11.02
C PRO A 112 8.89 -0.13 10.66
N VAL A 113 9.04 -0.71 9.49
CA VAL A 113 8.16 -1.73 8.92
C VAL A 113 8.97 -2.96 8.52
N GLU A 114 8.30 -4.05 8.16
CA GLU A 114 8.95 -5.24 7.60
C GLU A 114 10.03 -4.87 6.57
N GLY A 115 11.26 -5.33 6.80
CA GLY A 115 12.41 -5.06 5.94
C GLY A 115 13.26 -3.85 6.36
N THR A 116 12.75 -2.96 7.23
CA THR A 116 13.57 -1.93 7.88
C THR A 116 14.67 -2.60 8.70
N TRP A 117 15.88 -2.06 8.67
CA TRP A 117 16.97 -2.51 9.55
C TRP A 117 17.68 -1.33 10.19
N THR A 118 18.21 -1.56 11.37
CA THR A 118 18.94 -0.57 12.16
C THR A 118 20.34 -1.05 12.44
N GLU A 119 21.29 -0.14 12.33
CA GLU A 119 22.69 -0.31 12.71
C GLU A 119 23.00 0.52 13.95
N TYR A 120 23.77 -0.06 14.87
CA TYR A 120 24.09 0.54 16.15
C TYR A 120 25.58 0.80 16.28
N SER A 121 25.94 1.97 16.79
CA SER A 121 27.31 2.33 17.15
C SER A 121 27.31 3.01 18.51
N CYS A 122 28.33 2.76 19.34
CA CYS A 122 28.48 3.45 20.62
C CYS A 122 29.32 4.71 20.46
N ASN A 123 29.07 5.68 21.35
CA ASN A 123 29.89 6.88 21.46
C ASN A 123 31.29 6.51 21.94
N PRO A 124 32.31 7.37 21.69
CA PRO A 124 33.66 7.15 22.21
C PRO A 124 33.66 6.92 23.72
N GLY A 125 34.39 5.90 24.17
CA GLY A 125 34.45 5.52 25.59
C GLY A 125 33.45 4.44 26.01
N PHE A 126 32.50 4.07 25.15
CA PHE A 126 31.53 3.00 25.40
C PHE A 126 31.74 1.83 24.44
N ARG A 127 31.41 0.63 24.91
CA ARG A 127 31.46 -0.62 24.15
C ARG A 127 30.06 -1.15 23.89
N LEU A 128 29.84 -1.61 22.66
CA LEU A 128 28.57 -2.20 22.27
C LEU A 128 28.41 -3.62 22.82
N LEU A 129 27.36 -3.83 23.59
CA LEU A 129 26.89 -5.13 24.04
C LEU A 129 25.67 -5.60 23.24
N GLY A 130 25.80 -6.76 22.61
CA GLY A 130 24.75 -7.37 21.80
C GLY A 130 25.00 -7.19 20.30
N SER A 131 23.93 -7.22 19.50
CA SER A 131 24.04 -7.17 18.05
C SER A 131 24.12 -5.73 17.53
N ALA A 132 25.15 -5.43 16.74
CA ALA A 132 25.28 -4.15 16.03
C ALA A 132 24.21 -3.92 14.96
N ARG A 133 23.41 -4.94 14.64
CA ARG A 133 22.34 -4.86 13.64
C ARG A 133 21.09 -5.57 14.10
N SER A 134 19.94 -5.00 13.77
CA SER A 134 18.63 -5.62 13.95
C SER A 134 17.72 -5.32 12.76
N ASN A 135 16.88 -6.27 12.37
CA ASN A 135 15.93 -6.13 11.26
C ASN A 135 14.49 -6.29 11.76
N CYS A 136 13.58 -5.45 11.25
CA CYS A 136 12.15 -5.58 11.48
C CYS A 136 11.59 -6.73 10.64
N THR A 137 11.20 -7.79 11.32
CA THR A 137 10.73 -9.04 10.69
C THR A 137 9.28 -8.95 10.25
N LYS A 138 8.84 -9.93 9.44
CA LYS A 138 7.43 -10.10 9.03
C LYS A 138 6.44 -10.28 10.19
N LEU A 139 6.95 -10.54 11.40
CA LEU A 139 6.16 -10.71 12.61
C LEU A 139 5.93 -9.39 13.35
N GLY A 140 6.44 -8.26 12.86
CA GLY A 140 6.33 -6.96 13.54
C GLY A 140 7.23 -6.84 14.77
N ARG A 141 8.31 -7.63 14.82
CA ARG A 141 9.33 -7.56 15.86
C ARG A 141 10.73 -7.46 15.27
N TRP A 142 11.63 -6.87 16.03
CA TRP A 142 13.05 -6.82 15.71
C TRP A 142 13.70 -8.20 15.87
N SER A 143 14.65 -8.52 14.99
CA SER A 143 15.31 -9.83 14.92
C SER A 143 16.21 -10.10 16.12
N THR A 144 16.76 -9.04 16.71
CA THR A 144 17.64 -9.08 17.88
C THR A 144 17.16 -8.06 18.92
N PRO A 145 17.37 -8.31 20.22
CA PRO A 145 17.11 -7.33 21.27
C PRO A 145 17.91 -6.04 21.05
N LYS A 146 17.44 -4.93 21.63
CA LYS A 146 18.14 -3.65 21.58
C LYS A 146 19.49 -3.78 22.30
N PRO A 147 20.61 -3.40 21.68
CA PRO A 147 21.92 -3.47 22.33
C PRO A 147 22.06 -2.37 23.40
N VAL A 148 23.11 -2.48 24.19
CA VAL A 148 23.48 -1.51 25.24
C VAL A 148 24.89 -0.99 24.98
N CYS A 149 25.13 0.29 25.28
CA CYS A 149 26.47 0.88 25.28
C CYS A 149 26.89 1.13 26.73
N GLU A 150 27.97 0.48 27.17
CA GLU A 150 28.57 0.60 28.51
C GLU A 150 30.08 0.74 28.48
#